data_AF-A0A098G2K8-F1
#
_entry.id   AF-A0A098G2K8-F1
#
_cell.length_a   1.000
_cell.length_b   1.000
_cell.length_c   1.000
_cell.angle_alpha   90.00
_cell.angle_beta   90.00
_cell.angle_gamma   90.00
#
_symmetry.space_group_name_H-M   'P 1'
#
loop_
_entity.id
_entity.type
_entity.pdbx_description
1 polymer ?
#
loop_
_entity_poly.entity_id
_entity_poly.type
_entity_poly.pdbx_seq_one_letter_code
_entity_poly.pdbx_strand_id
1 'polypeptide(L)'
;MFLFEKNGTVCIDWQKTQTALDEFLKDKTFDQIIITGFIASTLDGKRTILGRNGSDFSAAIFAKLFKANSLTIWTDVDGIYTANPNKVRSAFVIEELSYIDGISYQRNRVGNQCQPSNPRFFTLRSL
;
A
#
# COMPACT_ATOMS: atom_id res chain seq x y z
N MET A 1 -4.51 10.71 0.84
CA MET A 1 -5.20 9.53 1.43
C MET A 1 -5.54 9.79 2.88
N PHE A 2 -6.61 9.21 3.38
CA PHE A 2 -7.13 9.45 4.73
C PHE A 2 -6.99 8.24 5.64
N LEU A 3 -6.51 8.49 6.86
CA LEU A 3 -6.23 7.49 7.89
C LEU A 3 -7.04 7.76 9.14
N PHE A 4 -7.32 6.68 9.87
CA PHE A 4 -7.81 6.72 11.24
C PHE A 4 -7.13 5.64 12.06
N GLU A 5 -7.15 5.80 13.38
CA GLU A 5 -6.63 4.81 14.30
C GLU A 5 -7.78 4.05 14.97
N LYS A 6 -7.67 2.73 15.02
CA LYS A 6 -8.61 1.85 15.72
C LYS A 6 -7.82 0.87 16.57
N ASN A 7 -7.91 0.97 17.90
CA ASN A 7 -7.22 0.08 18.83
C ASN A 7 -5.70 -0.01 18.58
N GLY A 8 -5.00 1.12 18.38
CA GLY A 8 -3.55 1.13 18.11
C GLY A 8 -3.16 0.71 16.68
N THR A 9 -4.14 0.39 15.83
CA THR A 9 -3.96 -0.05 14.45
C THR A 9 -4.25 1.12 13.51
N VAL A 10 -3.36 1.39 12.56
CA VAL A 10 -3.57 2.43 11.54
C VAL A 10 -4.41 1.83 10.42
N CYS A 11 -5.49 2.52 10.07
CA CYS A 11 -6.50 2.06 9.12
C CYS A 11 -6.74 3.11 8.04
N ILE A 12 -7.04 2.63 6.83
CA ILE A 12 -7.37 3.49 5.69
C ILE A 12 -8.88 3.71 5.66
N ASP A 13 -9.31 4.96 5.58
CA ASP A 13 -10.68 5.29 5.20
C ASP A 13 -10.79 5.21 3.66
N TRP A 14 -11.19 4.03 3.18
CA TRP A 14 -11.30 3.74 1.75
C TRP A 14 -12.34 4.62 1.05
N GLN A 15 -13.48 4.87 1.70
CA GLN A 15 -14.56 5.62 1.11
C GLN A 15 -14.15 7.09 0.95
N LYS A 16 -13.69 7.73 2.02
CA LYS A 16 -13.24 9.12 1.99
C LYS A 16 -12.06 9.30 1.04
N THR A 17 -11.13 8.35 1.02
CA THR A 17 -9.97 8.40 0.11
C THR A 17 -10.36 8.23 -1.35
N GLN A 18 -11.27 7.31 -1.67
CA GLN A 18 -11.78 7.13 -3.05
C GLN A 18 -12.53 8.38 -3.50
N THR A 19 -13.44 8.92 -2.69
CA THR A 19 -14.19 10.14 -3.02
C THR A 19 -13.26 11.32 -3.30
N ALA A 20 -12.25 11.53 -2.47
CA ALA A 20 -11.28 12.60 -2.70
C ALA A 20 -10.42 12.40 -3.96
N LEU A 21 -10.11 11.15 -4.32
CA LEU A 21 -9.44 10.84 -5.57
C LEU A 21 -10.34 11.10 -6.78
N ASP A 22 -11.60 10.65 -6.72
CA ASP A 22 -12.58 10.83 -7.79
C ASP A 22 -12.85 12.33 -8.03
N GLU A 23 -12.96 13.12 -6.96
CA GLU A 23 -13.05 14.58 -7.03
C GLU A 23 -11.79 15.22 -7.63
N PHE A 24 -10.60 14.72 -7.27
CA PHE A 24 -9.35 15.21 -7.84
C PHE A 24 -9.25 14.94 -9.34
N LEU A 25 -9.69 13.75 -9.78
CA LEU A 25 -9.68 13.32 -11.18
C LEU A 25 -10.84 13.88 -11.99
N LYS A 26 -11.86 14.45 -11.33
CA LYS A 26 -13.04 15.00 -12.00
C LYS A 26 -12.62 16.04 -13.05
N ASP A 27 -13.11 15.84 -14.28
CA ASP A 27 -12.86 16.69 -15.44
C ASP A 27 -11.38 16.84 -15.82
N LYS A 28 -10.50 15.93 -15.35
CA LYS A 28 -9.08 15.91 -15.66
C LYS A 28 -8.69 14.57 -16.26
N THR A 29 -7.92 14.63 -17.34
CA THR A 29 -7.25 13.48 -17.93
C THR A 29 -5.75 13.68 -17.79
N PHE A 30 -5.07 12.66 -17.26
CA PHE A 30 -3.62 12.67 -17.09
C PHE A 30 -3.05 11.48 -17.85
N ASP A 31 -2.03 11.72 -18.69
CA ASP A 31 -1.26 10.63 -19.29
C ASP A 31 -0.35 9.97 -18.25
N GLN A 32 0.12 10.76 -17.27
CA GLN A 32 0.97 10.30 -16.17
C GLN A 32 0.70 11.12 -14.90
N ILE A 33 0.66 10.42 -13.75
CA ILE A 33 0.49 11.03 -12.43
C ILE A 33 1.70 10.67 -11.56
N ILE A 34 2.34 11.69 -10.98
CA ILE A 34 3.43 11.53 -10.01
C ILE A 34 2.90 11.91 -8.64
N ILE A 35 3.03 11.00 -7.67
CA ILE A 35 2.49 11.17 -6.32
C ILE A 35 3.60 10.87 -5.31
N THR A 36 3.63 11.63 -4.21
CA THR A 36 4.52 11.34 -3.10
C THR A 36 4.01 10.14 -2.30
N GLY A 37 4.93 9.23 -1.94
CA GLY A 37 4.66 8.17 -0.96
C GLY A 37 4.81 8.68 0.48
N PHE A 38 4.58 7.78 1.45
CA PHE A 38 4.82 7.96 2.89
C PHE A 38 3.89 8.95 3.62
N ILE A 39 3.36 9.95 2.91
CA ILE A 39 2.53 11.04 3.46
C ILE A 39 1.05 10.68 3.40
N ALA A 40 0.32 11.02 4.44
CA ALA A 40 -1.12 10.83 4.53
C ALA A 40 -1.80 11.97 5.31
N SER A 41 -3.13 11.89 5.44
CA SER A 41 -3.93 12.82 6.24
C SER A 41 -4.78 12.06 7.24
N THR A 42 -4.97 12.61 8.43
CA THR A 42 -6.01 12.15 9.37
C THR A 42 -7.40 12.54 8.85
N LEU A 43 -8.47 12.00 9.44
CA LEU A 43 -9.85 12.32 9.02
C LEU A 43 -10.20 13.82 9.11
N ASP A 44 -9.59 14.53 10.06
CA ASP A 44 -9.69 15.99 10.24
C ASP A 44 -8.74 16.78 9.32
N GLY A 45 -8.04 16.13 8.40
CA GLY A 45 -7.21 16.77 7.37
C GLY A 45 -5.80 17.16 7.83
N LYS A 46 -5.37 16.81 9.04
CA LYS A 46 -3.99 17.06 9.49
C LYS A 46 -3.02 16.12 8.77
N ARG A 47 -1.84 16.65 8.42
CA ARG A 47 -0.78 15.87 7.77
C ARG A 47 -0.21 14.85 8.76
N THR A 48 0.00 13.63 8.30
CA THR A 48 0.60 12.53 9.06
C THR A 48 1.44 11.65 8.13
N ILE A 49 2.13 10.66 8.70
CA ILE A 49 2.99 9.72 7.98
C ILE A 49 2.56 8.28 8.24
N LEU A 50 2.77 7.39 7.28
CA LEU A 50 2.41 5.97 7.38
C LEU A 50 3.40 5.15 8.23
N GLY A 51 4.56 5.72 8.54
CA GLY A 51 5.62 5.04 9.29
C GLY A 51 6.46 4.12 8.40
N ARG A 52 7.06 3.08 8.99
CA ARG A 52 8.03 2.20 8.31
C ARG A 52 7.41 1.57 7.05
N ASN A 53 8.19 1.57 5.96
CA ASN A 53 7.77 1.12 4.62
C ASN A 53 6.55 1.89 4.07
N GLY A 54 6.34 3.13 4.54
CA GLY A 54 5.18 3.93 4.17
C GLY A 54 5.10 4.25 2.68
N SER A 55 6.22 4.31 1.94
CA SER A 55 6.20 4.52 0.49
C SER A 55 5.64 3.31 -0.26
N ASP A 56 6.09 2.10 0.06
CA ASP A 56 5.56 0.86 -0.52
C ASP A 56 4.08 0.70 -0.19
N PHE A 57 3.71 1.04 1.05
CA PHE A 57 2.32 1.01 1.48
C PHE A 57 1.46 2.03 0.74
N SER A 58 1.98 3.25 0.51
CA SER A 58 1.31 4.24 -0.35
C SER A 58 1.08 3.69 -1.75
N ALA A 59 2.10 3.07 -2.36
CA ALA A 59 1.99 2.52 -3.71
C ALA A 59 0.91 1.42 -3.79
N ALA A 60 0.85 0.53 -2.80
CA ALA A 60 -0.19 -0.50 -2.70
C ALA A 60 -1.61 0.09 -2.56
N ILE A 61 -1.77 1.14 -1.74
CA ILE A 61 -3.06 1.82 -1.58
C ILE A 61 -3.49 2.47 -2.89
N PHE A 62 -2.60 3.21 -3.56
CA PHE A 62 -2.91 3.86 -4.84
C PHE A 62 -3.20 2.83 -5.95
N ALA A 63 -2.44 1.74 -6.03
CA ALA A 63 -2.74 0.66 -6.97
C ALA A 63 -4.16 0.13 -6.79
N LYS A 64 -4.65 0.00 -5.54
CA LYS A 64 -6.04 -0.37 -5.26
C LYS A 64 -7.04 0.71 -5.68
N LEU A 65 -6.79 1.97 -5.35
CA LEU A 65 -7.69 3.08 -5.67
C LEU A 65 -7.84 3.28 -7.19
N PHE A 66 -6.74 3.19 -7.93
CA PHE A 66 -6.72 3.26 -9.39
C PHE A 66 -7.16 1.96 -10.07
N LYS A 67 -7.45 0.90 -9.30
CA LYS A 67 -7.75 -0.44 -9.81
C LYS A 67 -6.68 -0.93 -10.80
N ALA A 68 -5.42 -0.63 -10.51
CA ALA A 68 -4.27 -0.93 -11.36
C ALA A 68 -4.16 -2.43 -11.64
N ASN A 69 -3.72 -2.77 -12.85
CA ASN A 69 -3.48 -4.16 -13.25
C ASN A 69 -2.24 -4.76 -12.57
N SER A 70 -1.24 -3.93 -12.24
CA SER A 70 0.01 -4.35 -11.62
C SER A 70 0.59 -3.25 -10.73
N LEU A 71 1.42 -3.65 -9.77
CA LEU A 71 2.22 -2.76 -8.93
C LEU A 71 3.68 -3.21 -8.99
N THR A 72 4.56 -2.29 -9.35
CA THR A 72 6.01 -2.53 -9.37
C THR A 72 6.65 -1.73 -8.24
N ILE A 73 7.41 -2.41 -7.38
CA ILE A 73 8.21 -1.79 -6.34
C ILE A 73 9.68 -1.88 -6.77
N TRP A 74 10.31 -0.73 -6.92
CA TRP A 74 11.73 -0.64 -7.26
C TRP A 74 12.53 -0.61 -5.96
N THR A 75 13.29 -1.65 -5.72
CA THR A 75 14.13 -1.81 -4.54
C THR A 75 15.54 -2.23 -4.97
N ASP A 76 16.49 -2.08 -4.05
CA ASP A 76 17.90 -2.45 -4.16
C ASP A 76 18.16 -3.95 -3.90
N VAL A 77 17.11 -4.76 -3.74
CA VAL A 77 17.19 -6.22 -3.60
C VAL A 77 16.32 -6.91 -4.66
N ASP A 78 16.74 -8.08 -5.14
CA ASP A 78 16.10 -8.83 -6.24
C ASP A 78 14.70 -9.40 -5.93
N GLY A 79 14.03 -8.89 -4.90
CA GLY A 79 12.60 -9.09 -4.66
C GLY A 79 12.19 -9.20 -3.20
N ILE A 80 10.92 -9.57 -3.01
CA ILE A 80 10.38 -9.85 -1.68
C ILE A 80 10.76 -11.28 -1.29
N TYR A 81 11.62 -11.42 -0.30
CA TYR A 81 12.02 -12.73 0.21
C TYR A 81 11.05 -13.20 1.31
N THR A 82 10.81 -14.51 1.40
CA THR A 82 10.00 -15.14 2.48
C THR A 82 10.56 -14.96 3.89
N ALA A 83 11.84 -14.62 4.02
CA ALA A 83 12.51 -14.20 5.24
C ALA A 83 13.73 -13.33 4.89
N ASN A 84 14.38 -12.71 5.86
CA ASN A 84 15.63 -11.98 5.61
C ASN A 84 16.70 -12.95 5.05
N PRO A 85 17.16 -12.80 3.80
CA PRO A 85 18.08 -13.76 3.17
C PRO A 85 19.45 -13.80 3.84
N ASN A 86 19.87 -12.71 4.49
CA ASN A 86 21.11 -12.67 5.26
C ASN A 86 21.04 -13.46 6.57
N LYS A 87 19.83 -13.78 7.04
CA LYS A 87 19.60 -14.54 8.29
C LYS A 87 19.10 -15.95 8.03
N VAL A 88 18.40 -16.18 6.93
CA VAL A 88 17.77 -17.46 6.59
C VAL A 88 18.23 -17.86 5.20
N ARG A 89 19.14 -18.84 5.11
CA ARG A 89 19.67 -19.34 3.82
C ARG A 89 18.61 -19.98 2.93
N SER A 90 17.50 -20.44 3.50
CA SER A 90 16.37 -21.00 2.75
C SER A 90 15.33 -19.95 2.36
N ALA A 91 15.63 -18.65 2.52
CA ALA A 91 14.76 -17.60 2.02
C ALA A 91 14.77 -17.62 0.49
N PHE A 92 13.59 -17.59 -0.11
CA PHE A 92 13.42 -17.56 -1.55
C PHE A 92 12.55 -16.37 -1.95
N VAL A 93 12.71 -15.92 -3.20
CA VAL A 93 11.97 -14.79 -3.76
C VAL A 93 10.52 -15.21 -3.97
N ILE A 94 9.59 -14.37 -3.52
CA ILE A 94 8.16 -14.52 -3.76
C ILE A 94 7.85 -13.80 -5.09
N GLU A 95 7.52 -14.57 -6.12
CA GLU A 95 7.21 -14.04 -7.46
C GLU A 95 5.86 -13.32 -7.52
N GLU A 96 4.88 -13.74 -6.71
CA GLU A 96 3.56 -13.15 -6.62
C GLU A 96 3.06 -13.12 -5.17
N LEU A 97 2.64 -11.94 -4.71
CA LEU A 97 2.16 -11.77 -3.34
C LEU A 97 0.87 -10.94 -3.37
N SER A 98 -0.22 -11.51 -2.83
CA SER A 98 -1.50 -10.81 -2.80
C SER A 98 -1.40 -9.53 -1.96
N TYR A 99 -2.29 -8.55 -2.21
CA TYR A 99 -2.38 -7.33 -1.40
C TYR A 99 -2.45 -7.62 0.10
N ILE A 100 -3.23 -8.64 0.47
CA ILE A 100 -3.39 -9.09 1.86
C ILE A 100 -2.07 -9.59 2.39
N ASP A 101 -1.40 -10.45 1.63
CA ASP A 101 -0.18 -11.09 2.08
C ASP A 101 0.97 -10.07 2.19
N GLY A 102 1.08 -9.13 1.25
CA GLY A 102 2.06 -8.03 1.30
C GLY A 102 1.89 -7.09 2.49
N ILE A 103 0.64 -6.75 2.83
CA ILE A 103 0.35 -5.95 4.02
C ILE A 103 0.58 -6.76 5.30
N SER A 104 0.21 -8.05 5.32
CA SER A 104 0.47 -8.93 6.46
C SER A 104 1.97 -9.15 6.68
N TYR A 105 2.77 -9.08 5.60
CA TYR A 105 4.23 -9.19 5.63
C TYR A 105 4.88 -7.94 6.25
N GLN A 106 4.27 -6.76 6.10
CA GLN A 106 4.67 -5.53 6.79
C GLN A 106 4.21 -5.50 8.26
N ARG A 107 4.57 -6.55 9.02
CA ARG A 107 4.30 -6.67 10.47
C ARG A 107 4.76 -5.42 11.21
N ASN A 108 3.81 -4.56 11.56
CA ASN A 108 3.60 -4.11 12.94
C ASN A 108 2.37 -3.22 13.18
N ARG A 109 1.53 -2.86 12.19
CA ARG A 109 0.35 -1.98 12.48
C ARG A 109 -0.93 -2.20 11.68
N VAL A 110 -1.05 -3.21 10.84
CA VAL A 110 -2.28 -3.47 10.06
C VAL A 110 -2.87 -4.82 10.48
N GLY A 111 -3.67 -4.83 11.54
CA GLY A 111 -4.46 -6.01 11.91
C GLY A 111 -5.59 -6.27 10.91
N ASN A 112 -6.11 -7.50 10.89
CA ASN A 112 -7.25 -7.92 10.07
C ASN A 112 -8.52 -7.05 10.21
N GLN A 113 -8.55 -6.12 11.17
CA GLN A 113 -9.68 -5.26 11.50
C GLN A 113 -9.95 -4.14 10.47
N CYS A 114 -9.04 -3.91 9.53
CA CYS A 114 -9.14 -2.81 8.55
C CYS A 114 -9.00 -3.28 7.10
N GLN A 115 -9.32 -4.56 6.86
CA GLN A 115 -9.32 -5.13 5.52
C GLN A 115 -10.55 -4.66 4.71
N PRO A 116 -10.36 -4.30 3.42
CA PRO A 116 -11.46 -4.01 2.52
C PRO A 116 -12.23 -5.29 2.18
N SER A 117 -13.54 -5.17 1.98
CA SER A 117 -14.48 -6.29 1.75
C SER A 117 -14.22 -7.13 0.48
N ASN A 118 -13.33 -6.68 -0.42
CA ASN A 118 -12.93 -7.42 -1.62
C ASN A 118 -11.42 -7.22 -1.89
N PRO A 119 -10.57 -8.22 -1.63
CA PRO A 119 -9.15 -8.17 -1.94
C PRO A 119 -8.93 -8.56 -3.41
N ARG A 120 -8.42 -7.64 -4.22
CA ARG A 120 -7.84 -7.99 -5.52
C ARG A 120 -6.39 -8.41 -5.33
N PHE A 121 -6.00 -9.44 -6.07
CA PHE A 121 -4.61 -9.89 -6.19
C PHE A 121 -3.82 -8.87 -7.02
N PHE A 122 -2.62 -8.51 -6.58
CA PHE A 122 -1.66 -7.77 -7.39
C PHE A 122 -0.44 -8.67 -7.57
N THR A 123 0.13 -8.66 -8.76
CA THR A 123 1.45 -9.23 -9.00
C THR A 123 2.48 -8.18 -8.60
N LEU A 124 3.21 -8.42 -7.51
CA LEU A 124 4.41 -7.67 -7.16
C LEU A 124 5.57 -8.30 -7.93
N ARG A 125 5.96 -7.72 -9.06
CA ARG A 125 7.20 -8.13 -9.74
C ARG A 125 8.36 -7.34 -9.19
N SER A 126 9.33 -8.05 -8.63
CA SER A 126 10.71 -7.56 -8.59
C SER A 126 11.24 -7.52 -10.02
N LEU A 127 12.00 -6.48 -10.33
CA LEU A 127 12.94 -6.54 -11.44
C LEU A 127 14.27 -7.11 -10.94
#